data_AF-L0KMV2-F1
#
_entry.id   AF-L0KMV2-F1
#
_cell.length_a   1.000
_cell.length_b   1.000
_cell.length_c   1.000
_cell.angle_alpha   90.00
_cell.angle_beta   90.00
_cell.angle_gamma   90.00
#
_symmetry.space_group_name_H-M   'P 1'
#
loop_
_entity.id
_entity.type
_entity.pdbx_description
1 polymer ?
#
loop_
_entity_poly.entity_id
_entity_poly.type
_entity_poly.pdbx_seq_one_letter_code
_entity_poly.pdbx_strand_id
1 'polypeptide(L)' 'MTMFENFGRLGVAIRQAHARNKSIRALNSLPAHVQKDIGWPASPPNDPQATLASLLLGSTR' A
#
# COMPACT_ATOMS: atom_id res chain seq x y z
N MET A 1 -22.19 17.42 13.11
CA MET A 1 -21.27 16.31 12.77
C MET A 1 -21.56 15.17 13.71
N THR A 2 -22.09 14.06 13.20
CA THR A 2 -22.39 12.90 14.04
C THR A 2 -21.24 11.89 13.92
N MET A 3 -20.89 11.23 15.01
CA MET A 3 -19.82 10.20 15.02
C MET A 3 -20.02 9.12 13.93
N PHE A 4 -21.28 8.83 13.57
CA PHE A 4 -21.64 7.86 12.52
C PHE A 4 -21.19 8.25 11.11
N GLU A 5 -21.22 9.54 10.77
CA GLU A 5 -20.73 10.03 9.48
C GLU A 5 -19.21 9.83 9.35
N ASN A 6 -18.48 9.97 10.46
CA ASN A 6 -17.04 9.74 10.50
C ASN A 6 -16.70 8.26 10.28
N PHE A 7 -17.48 7.33 10.86
CA PHE A 7 -17.30 5.88 10.63
C PHE A 7 -17.56 5.49 9.17
N GLY A 8 -18.58 6.07 8.54
CA GLY A 8 -18.84 5.87 7.11
C GLY A 8 -17.63 6.29 6.25
N ARG A 9 -17.06 7.46 6.51
CA ARG A 9 -15.86 7.96 5.80
C ARG A 9 -14.63 7.09 6.03
N LEU A 10 -14.43 6.60 7.26
CA LEU A 10 -13.34 5.67 7.58
C LEU A 10 -13.48 4.35 6.81
N GLY A 11 -14.69 3.79 6.74
CA GLY A 11 -14.95 2.58 5.96
C GLY A 11 -14.66 2.75 4.46
N VAL A 12 -15.01 3.91 3.89
CA VAL A 12 -14.68 4.26 2.50
C VAL A 12 -13.17 4.37 2.30
N ALA A 13 -12.45 5.03 3.21
CA ALA A 13 -11.00 5.17 3.15
C ALA A 13 -10.29 3.80 3.24
N ILE A 14 -10.75 2.90 4.12
CA ILE A 14 -10.22 1.54 4.24
C ILE A 14 -10.44 0.75 2.94
N ARG A 15 -11.63 0.84 2.33
CA ARG A 15 -11.90 0.17 1.04
C ARG A 15 -11.02 0.71 -0.08
N GLN A 16 -10.80 2.03 -0.12
CA GLN A 16 -9.94 2.65 -1.12
C GLN A 16 -8.47 2.22 -0.95
N ALA A 17 -7.98 2.18 0.30
CA ALA A 17 -6.65 1.65 0.60
C ALA A 17 -6.52 0.17 0.20
N HIS A 18 -7.55 -0.64 0.47
CA HIS A 18 -7.56 -2.05 0.08
C HIS A 18 -7.52 -2.22 -1.45
N ALA A 19 -8.32 -1.46 -2.18
CA ALA A 19 -8.33 -1.48 -3.65
C ALA A 19 -6.96 -1.07 -4.23
N ARG A 20 -6.35 -0.02 -3.68
CA ARG A 20 -4.98 0.42 -4.04
C ARG A 20 -3.94 -0.66 -3.76
N ASN A 21 -4.01 -1.33 -2.61
CA ASN A 21 -3.09 -2.42 -2.29
C ASN A 21 -3.28 -3.63 -3.21
N LYS A 22 -4.51 -3.89 -3.65
CA LYS A 22 -4.80 -4.94 -4.64
C LYS A 22 -4.22 -4.58 -6.02
N SER A 23 -4.38 -3.34 -6.48
CA SER A 23 -3.81 -2.90 -7.75
C SER A 23 -2.27 -2.92 -7.71
N ILE A 24 -1.65 -2.45 -6.62
CA ILE A 24 -0.20 -2.52 -6.45
C ILE A 24 0.29 -3.97 -6.49
N ARG A 25 -0.37 -4.91 -5.79
CA ARG A 25 -0.01 -6.34 -5.83
C ARG A 25 -0.13 -6.92 -7.23
N ALA A 26 -1.20 -6.60 -7.96
CA ALA A 26 -1.39 -7.06 -9.33
C ALA A 26 -0.28 -6.52 -10.25
N LEU A 27 0.06 -5.25 -10.13
CA LEU A 27 1.10 -4.63 -10.93
C LEU A 27 2.51 -5.15 -10.56
N ASN A 28 2.76 -5.46 -9.28
CA ASN A 28 3.99 -6.13 -8.82
C ASN A 28 4.09 -7.59 -9.28
N SER A 29 2.96 -8.24 -9.56
CA SER A 29 2.94 -9.60 -10.13
C SER A 29 3.19 -9.62 -11.64
N LEU A 30 3.23 -8.46 -12.30
CA LEU A 30 3.56 -8.39 -13.72
C LEU A 30 5.02 -8.79 -13.96
N PRO A 31 5.36 -9.34 -15.13
CA PRO A 31 6.75 -9.61 -15.50
C PRO A 31 7.63 -8.35 -15.50
N ALA A 32 8.91 -8.49 -15.15
CA ALA A 32 9.85 -7.37 -15.02
C ALA A 32 10.04 -6.54 -16.30
N HIS A 33 9.84 -7.13 -17.49
CA HIS A 33 9.87 -6.38 -18.75
C HIS A 33 8.67 -5.44 -18.85
N VAL A 34 7.45 -5.94 -18.58
CA VAL A 34 6.22 -5.12 -18.59
C VAL A 34 6.29 -4.02 -17.54
N GLN A 35 6.83 -4.31 -16.34
CA GLN A 35 7.00 -3.30 -15.30
C GLN A 35 7.91 -2.15 -15.76
N LYS A 36 9.03 -2.46 -16.43
CA LYS A 36 9.94 -1.45 -17.00
C LYS A 36 9.27 -0.64 -18.10
N ASP A 37 8.52 -1.30 -18.99
CA ASP A 37 7.87 -0.65 -20.14
C ASP A 37 6.83 0.39 -19.71
N ILE A 38 6.13 0.15 -18.60
CA ILE A 38 5.12 1.07 -18.05
C ILE A 38 5.67 1.99 -16.95
N GLY A 39 6.96 1.87 -16.61
CA GLY A 39 7.59 2.61 -15.50
C GLY A 39 7.09 2.20 -14.10
N TRP A 40 6.51 1.00 -13.94
CA TRP A 40 6.07 0.41 -12.66
C TRP A 40 7.26 -0.29 -11.96
N PRO A 41 7.39 -0.23 -10.62
CA PRO A 41 8.65 0.14 -10.02
C PRO A 41 9.70 -0.98 -10.11
N ALA A 42 10.84 -0.64 -10.72
CA ALA A 42 12.04 -1.47 -10.79
C ALA A 42 12.94 -1.36 -9.54
N SER A 43 12.38 -0.98 -8.37
CA SER A 43 13.09 -0.90 -7.08
C SER A 43 12.19 -1.45 -5.98
N PRO A 44 12.73 -2.10 -4.93
CA PRO A 44 11.92 -2.79 -3.95
C PRO A 44 11.00 -1.77 -3.28
N PRO A 45 9.68 -2.00 -3.24
CA PRO A 45 8.79 -1.15 -2.48
C PRO A 45 9.33 -1.17 -1.05
N ASN A 46 9.55 0.00 -0.45
CA ASN A 46 9.70 0.07 0.99
C ASN A 46 8.43 -0.58 1.56
N ASP A 47 8.56 -1.84 1.96
CA ASP A 47 7.41 -2.66 2.30
C ASP A 47 6.79 -1.96 3.52
N PRO A 48 5.54 -1.48 3.43
CA PRO A 48 4.92 -0.81 4.55
C PRO A 48 4.83 -1.74 5.76
N GLN A 49 4.82 -3.07 5.57
CA GLN A 49 4.96 -4.03 6.66
C GLN A 49 6.38 -4.07 7.22
N ALA A 50 7.42 -4.05 6.38
CA ALA A 50 8.80 -3.91 6.84
C ALA A 50 9.06 -2.58 7.56
N THR A 51 8.41 -1.49 7.11
CA THR A 51 8.47 -0.17 7.75
C THR A 51 7.70 -0.17 9.07
N LEU A 52 6.52 -0.77 9.12
CA LEU A 52 5.77 -0.92 10.38
C LEU A 52 6.53 -1.84 11.35
N ALA A 53 7.10 -2.93 10.86
CA ALA A 53 7.93 -3.82 11.65
C ALA A 53 9.17 -3.08 12.16
N SER A 54 9.85 -2.29 11.34
CA SER A 54 11.01 -1.50 11.79
C SER A 54 10.62 -0.42 12.82
N LEU A 55 9.47 0.23 12.63
CA LEU A 55 8.93 1.23 13.56
C LEU A 55 8.47 0.60 14.89
N LEU A 56 7.83 -0.57 14.85
CA LEU A 56 7.34 -1.29 16.04
C LEU A 56 8.46 -2.00 16.80
N LEU A 57 9.44 -2.57 16.09
CA LEU A 57 10.62 -3.19 16.71
C LEU A 57 11.70 -2.15 17.08
N GLY A 58 11.46 -0.86 16.85
CA GLY A 58 12.39 0.21 17.22
C GLY A 58 13.74 0.13 16.52
N SER A 59 13.80 -0.49 15.33
CA SER A 59 15.03 -0.60 14.57
C SER A 59 15.35 0.73 13.89
N THR A 60 15.96 1.65 14.64
CA THR A 60 16.74 2.75 14.08
C THR A 60 18.01 2.19 13.46
N ARG A 61 18.08 2.15 12.13
CA ARG A 61 19.34 2.18 11.40
C ARG A 61 19.22 3.16 10.24
#